data_AF-A0A2T6FSA8-F1
#
_entry.id   AF-A0A2T6FSA8-F1
#
_cell.length_a   1.000
_cell.length_b   1.000
_cell.length_c   1.000
_cell.angle_alpha   90.00
_cell.angle_beta   90.00
_cell.angle_gamma   90.00
#
_symmetry.space_group_name_H-M   'P 1'
#
loop_
_entity.id
_entity.type
_entity.pdbx_description
1 polymer ?
#
loop_
_entity_poly.entity_id
_entity_poly.type
_entity_poly.pdbx_seq_one_letter_code
_entity_poly.pdbx_strand_id
1 'polypeptide(L)'
;MLDGVSFFNYLHQNSGKDEVVAFILGIMNSGPYFSSTPSLRATINPTFQSQLCEELLLSCFEDNQRYILSLENEECLTHANYTVFGATHSLEIQNCIGLARVEHFFENNLILKCIEDVYDQINIRSKKVKVLPSAWKSAKLHNFYGRYPEVLYTILALETIDLTLLKGNINDKERVKEYKAETGFEISRESNGTLNRKRYEAQRLFVIPGLGRKLFEWHIKIGPYTRIHYYIDVETEMIYIGHCGKHLDI
;
A
#
# COMPACT_ATOMS: atom_id res chain seq x y z
N MET A 1 -27.34 -1.86 25.99
CA MET A 1 -26.35 -1.59 27.06
C MET A 1 -25.53 -2.85 27.21
N LEU A 2 -24.24 -2.79 26.84
CA LEU A 2 -23.32 -3.93 26.92
C LEU A 2 -22.68 -3.97 28.30
N ASP A 3 -22.65 -5.15 28.90
CA ASP A 3 -21.99 -5.42 30.17
C ASP A 3 -20.47 -5.21 30.04
N GLY A 4 -20.01 -4.03 30.45
CA GLY A 4 -18.86 -3.83 31.33
C GLY A 4 -17.46 -4.21 30.86
N VAL A 5 -17.25 -4.78 29.68
CA VAL A 5 -15.91 -4.97 29.12
C VAL A 5 -15.70 -3.93 28.03
N SER A 6 -14.95 -2.87 28.31
CA SER A 6 -14.58 -1.90 27.29
C SER A 6 -13.87 -2.61 26.13
N PHE A 7 -14.07 -2.14 24.90
CA PHE A 7 -13.30 -2.61 23.74
C PHE A 7 -11.79 -2.61 24.02
N PHE A 8 -11.32 -1.66 24.83
CA PHE A 8 -9.96 -1.62 25.36
C PHE A 8 -9.56 -2.83 26.22
N ASN A 9 -10.43 -3.37 27.08
CA ASN A 9 -10.16 -4.59 27.83
C ASN A 9 -10.07 -5.82 26.91
N TYR A 10 -10.89 -5.90 25.87
CA TYR A 10 -10.78 -6.95 24.85
C TYR A 10 -9.46 -6.85 24.08
N LEU A 11 -9.06 -5.64 23.67
CA LEU A 11 -7.78 -5.38 23.03
C LEU A 11 -6.59 -5.74 23.95
N HIS A 12 -6.68 -5.41 25.24
CA HIS A 12 -5.63 -5.72 26.21
C HIS A 12 -5.52 -7.24 26.48
N GLN A 13 -6.63 -7.99 26.46
CA GLN A 13 -6.62 -9.45 26.61
C GLN A 13 -6.07 -10.17 25.36
N ASN A 14 -6.12 -9.52 24.20
CA ASN A 14 -5.62 -10.05 22.92
C ASN A 14 -4.30 -9.40 22.46
N SER A 15 -3.66 -8.61 23.34
CA SER A 15 -2.46 -7.81 23.09
C SER A 15 -1.17 -8.60 22.82
N GLY A 16 -1.21 -9.93 22.92
CA GLY A 16 -0.11 -10.81 22.50
C GLY A 16 -0.01 -11.02 20.97
N LYS A 17 -0.95 -10.48 20.20
CA LYS A 17 -0.93 -10.47 18.74
C LYS A 17 -0.75 -9.02 18.27
N ASP A 18 0.48 -8.50 18.32
CA ASP A 18 0.84 -7.16 17.83
C ASP A 18 0.31 -6.86 16.41
N GLU A 19 0.12 -7.91 15.61
CA GLU A 19 -0.44 -7.92 14.25
C GLU A 19 -1.94 -7.55 14.20
N VAL A 20 -2.74 -7.97 15.19
CA VAL A 20 -4.17 -7.63 15.29
C VAL A 20 -4.34 -6.17 15.70
N VAL A 21 -3.48 -5.68 16.60
CA VAL A 21 -3.46 -4.28 17.01
C VAL A 21 -3.04 -3.38 15.85
N ALA A 22 -2.04 -3.77 15.06
CA ALA A 22 -1.58 -3.00 13.90
C ALA A 22 -2.65 -2.88 12.79
N PHE A 23 -3.43 -3.94 12.53
CA PHE A 23 -4.54 -3.87 11.57
C PHE A 23 -5.77 -3.15 12.10
N ILE A 24 -6.12 -3.31 13.39
CA ILE A 24 -7.19 -2.52 14.01
C ILE A 24 -6.82 -1.03 13.96
N LEU A 25 -5.57 -0.67 14.28
CA LEU A 25 -5.08 0.70 14.13
C LEU A 25 -5.01 1.14 12.66
N GLY A 26 -4.69 0.24 11.74
CA GLY A 26 -4.68 0.50 10.30
C GLY A 26 -6.07 0.81 9.74
N ILE A 27 -7.08 0.01 10.11
CA ILE A 27 -8.49 0.23 9.78
C ILE A 27 -9.02 1.49 10.47
N MET A 28 -8.70 1.70 11.75
CA MET A 28 -9.11 2.91 12.48
C MET A 28 -8.47 4.19 11.89
N ASN A 29 -7.27 4.10 11.30
CA ASN A 29 -6.59 5.23 10.66
C ASN A 29 -6.90 5.39 9.17
N SER A 30 -7.49 4.39 8.50
CA SER A 30 -7.95 4.48 7.11
C SER A 30 -9.32 5.14 6.95
N GLY A 31 -9.96 5.49 8.07
CA GLY A 31 -11.31 6.00 8.08
C GLY A 31 -12.39 4.90 8.16
N PRO A 32 -13.67 5.27 8.07
CA PRO A 32 -14.11 6.59 7.64
C PRO A 32 -13.86 7.66 8.69
N TYR A 33 -13.25 8.77 8.25
CA TYR A 33 -13.19 9.97 9.08
C TYR A 33 -14.60 10.52 9.12
N PHE A 34 -15.36 10.14 10.15
CA PHE A 34 -16.78 10.46 10.30
C PHE A 34 -17.02 11.95 9.98
N SER A 35 -17.54 12.23 8.78
CA SER A 35 -18.01 13.55 8.42
C SER A 35 -19.51 13.54 8.72
N SER A 36 -19.98 14.47 9.54
CA SER A 36 -21.33 14.43 10.15
C SER A 36 -22.49 14.59 9.17
N THR A 37 -22.27 14.50 7.86
CA THR A 37 -23.30 14.59 6.83
C THR A 37 -22.84 13.92 5.53
N PRO A 38 -23.23 12.66 5.25
CA PRO A 38 -23.15 12.14 3.90
C PRO A 38 -24.07 12.98 3.01
N SER A 39 -23.49 13.74 2.09
CA SER A 39 -24.26 14.59 1.16
C SER A 39 -24.77 13.81 -0.07
N LEU A 40 -24.45 12.51 -0.13
CA LEU A 40 -24.65 11.66 -1.28
C LEU A 40 -25.98 10.90 -1.23
N ARG A 41 -26.76 11.04 -2.30
CA ARG A 41 -27.86 10.12 -2.60
C ARG A 41 -27.26 8.83 -3.15
N ALA A 42 -27.18 7.80 -2.33
CA ALA A 42 -26.80 6.45 -2.74
C ALA A 42 -27.80 5.42 -2.23
N THR A 43 -27.84 4.26 -2.87
CA THR A 43 -28.61 3.11 -2.41
C THR A 43 -27.68 1.99 -1.98
N ILE A 44 -28.04 1.26 -0.92
CA ILE A 44 -27.23 0.19 -0.36
C ILE A 44 -27.97 -1.14 -0.50
N ASN A 45 -27.25 -2.16 -0.96
CA ASN A 45 -27.75 -3.54 -1.04
C ASN A 45 -26.76 -4.50 -0.38
N PRO A 46 -27.19 -5.38 0.53
CA PRO A 46 -28.55 -5.55 1.05
C PRO A 46 -28.97 -4.39 1.95
N THR A 47 -30.30 -4.21 2.11
CA THR A 47 -30.88 -3.19 2.99
C THR A 47 -30.87 -3.65 4.45
N PHE A 48 -30.82 -2.69 5.38
CA PHE A 48 -30.83 -2.92 6.83
C PHE A 48 -31.50 -1.72 7.53
N GLN A 49 -31.80 -1.86 8.82
CA GLN A 49 -32.52 -0.85 9.60
C GLN A 49 -31.61 -0.22 10.66
N SER A 50 -30.62 0.57 10.22
CA SER A 50 -29.75 1.33 11.14
C SER A 50 -29.11 2.50 10.41
N GLN A 51 -29.46 3.71 10.87
CA GLN A 51 -28.88 4.94 10.33
C GLN A 51 -27.34 4.97 10.52
N LEU A 52 -26.83 4.46 11.65
CA LEU A 52 -25.39 4.44 11.92
C LEU A 52 -24.62 3.54 10.93
N CYS A 53 -25.17 2.38 10.62
CA CYS A 53 -24.55 1.47 9.64
C CYS A 53 -24.65 2.02 8.22
N GLU A 54 -25.71 2.77 7.92
CA GLU A 54 -25.89 3.44 6.64
C GLU A 54 -24.84 4.53 6.48
N GLU A 55 -24.69 5.39 7.49
CA GLU A 55 -23.64 6.41 7.54
C GLU A 55 -22.25 5.79 7.38
N LEU A 56 -21.94 4.68 8.08
CA LEU A 56 -20.67 3.97 7.93
C LEU A 56 -20.41 3.55 6.48
N LEU A 57 -21.35 2.85 5.83
CA LEU A 57 -21.18 2.35 4.47
C LEU A 57 -21.14 3.48 3.44
N LEU A 58 -21.87 4.57 3.66
CA LEU A 58 -21.81 5.77 2.82
C LEU A 58 -20.46 6.47 2.96
N SER A 59 -19.90 6.58 4.17
CA SER A 59 -18.55 7.12 4.33
C SER A 59 -17.50 6.19 3.71
N CYS A 60 -17.65 4.88 3.81
CA CYS A 60 -16.80 3.94 3.08
C CYS A 60 -16.90 4.13 1.56
N PHE A 61 -18.09 4.42 1.04
CA PHE A 61 -18.30 4.73 -0.38
C PHE A 61 -17.61 6.04 -0.80
N GLU A 62 -17.74 7.10 0.00
CA GLU A 62 -17.07 8.38 -0.22
C GLU A 62 -15.54 8.24 -0.20
N ASP A 63 -15.01 7.44 0.73
CA ASP A 63 -13.58 7.21 0.91
C ASP A 63 -13.02 6.07 0.03
N ASN A 64 -13.84 5.43 -0.81
CA ASN A 64 -13.49 4.25 -1.61
C ASN A 64 -12.90 3.08 -0.77
N GLN A 65 -13.32 2.97 0.49
CA GLN A 65 -12.93 1.95 1.45
C GLN A 65 -13.73 0.66 1.20
N ARG A 66 -13.02 -0.44 0.88
CA ARG A 66 -13.63 -1.71 0.47
C ARG A 66 -13.82 -2.74 1.58
N TYR A 67 -13.40 -2.42 2.80
CA TYR A 67 -13.42 -3.38 3.90
C TYR A 67 -13.96 -2.75 5.17
N ILE A 68 -14.86 -3.48 5.84
CA ILE A 68 -15.35 -3.20 7.18
C ILE A 68 -15.22 -4.45 8.06
N LEU A 69 -15.24 -4.26 9.37
CA LEU A 69 -15.22 -5.33 10.35
C LEU A 69 -16.51 -5.33 11.15
N SER A 70 -17.08 -6.52 11.37
CA SER A 70 -18.23 -6.70 12.24
C SER A 70 -17.95 -7.79 13.27
N LEU A 71 -18.55 -7.67 14.45
CA LEU A 71 -18.53 -8.74 15.45
C LEU A 71 -19.33 -9.94 14.95
N GLU A 72 -19.03 -11.13 15.48
CA GLU A 72 -19.75 -12.37 15.11
C GLU A 72 -21.23 -12.31 15.46
N ASN A 73 -21.58 -11.54 16.49
CA ASN A 73 -22.95 -11.26 16.93
C ASN A 73 -23.46 -9.88 16.49
N GLU A 74 -22.88 -9.28 15.46
CA GLU A 74 -23.40 -8.04 14.87
C GLU A 74 -24.81 -8.27 14.30
N GLU A 75 -25.76 -7.42 14.66
CA GLU A 75 -27.17 -7.56 14.27
C GLU A 75 -27.53 -6.69 13.05
N CYS A 76 -26.73 -5.67 12.77
CA CYS A 76 -26.97 -4.72 11.69
C CYS A 76 -26.27 -5.14 10.39
N LEU A 77 -24.94 -5.23 10.42
CA LEU A 77 -24.11 -5.53 9.27
C LEU A 77 -23.84 -7.04 9.19
N THR A 78 -24.88 -7.80 8.87
CA THR A 78 -24.89 -9.27 8.90
C THR A 78 -24.40 -9.94 7.62
N HIS A 79 -24.26 -9.19 6.53
CA HIS A 79 -23.89 -9.75 5.24
C HIS A 79 -22.40 -9.61 4.98
N ALA A 80 -21.83 -10.60 4.28
CA ALA A 80 -20.40 -10.60 3.95
C ALA A 80 -20.03 -9.53 2.91
N ASN A 81 -20.99 -9.06 2.11
CA ASN A 81 -20.78 -8.03 1.10
C ASN A 81 -21.94 -7.05 1.10
N TYR A 82 -21.61 -5.77 0.91
CA TYR A 82 -22.54 -4.68 0.66
C TYR A 82 -22.13 -3.97 -0.63
N THR A 83 -23.10 -3.58 -1.44
CA THR A 83 -22.87 -2.74 -2.62
C THR A 83 -23.55 -1.41 -2.41
N VAL A 84 -22.78 -0.33 -2.48
CA VAL A 84 -23.29 1.03 -2.45
C VAL A 84 -23.32 1.55 -3.88
N PHE A 85 -24.48 2.01 -4.35
CA PHE A 85 -24.69 2.55 -5.69
C PHE A 85 -24.85 4.07 -5.60
N GLY A 86 -23.86 4.81 -6.09
CA GLY A 86 -23.96 6.25 -6.32
C GLY A 86 -24.46 6.56 -7.74
N ALA A 87 -24.52 7.84 -8.07
CA ALA A 87 -24.99 8.31 -9.38
C ALA A 87 -24.07 7.90 -10.56
N THR A 88 -22.76 7.76 -10.30
CA THR A 88 -21.73 7.56 -11.34
C THR A 88 -20.98 6.24 -11.24
N HIS A 89 -21.01 5.59 -10.08
CA HIS A 89 -20.31 4.32 -9.84
C HIS A 89 -20.92 3.55 -8.66
N SER A 90 -20.49 2.30 -8.52
CA SER A 90 -20.82 1.43 -7.39
C SER A 90 -19.55 0.94 -6.69
N LEU A 91 -19.61 0.76 -5.37
CA LEU A 91 -18.54 0.14 -4.58
C LEU A 91 -19.04 -1.13 -3.91
N GLU A 92 -18.29 -2.22 -4.07
CA GLU A 92 -18.47 -3.41 -3.25
C GLU A 92 -17.59 -3.30 -2.00
N ILE A 93 -18.23 -3.39 -0.84
CA ILE A 93 -17.64 -3.34 0.49
C ILE A 93 -17.76 -4.73 1.10
N GLN A 94 -16.63 -5.34 1.40
CA GLN A 94 -16.54 -6.64 2.05
C GLN A 94 -16.54 -6.48 3.57
N ASN A 95 -17.39 -7.26 4.23
CA ASN A 95 -17.52 -7.27 5.67
C ASN A 95 -16.89 -8.54 6.24
N CYS A 96 -15.81 -8.38 7.01
CA CYS A 96 -15.19 -9.49 7.72
C CYS A 96 -15.89 -9.67 9.07
N ILE A 97 -16.83 -10.63 9.11
CA ILE A 97 -17.68 -10.91 10.28
C ILE A 97 -17.01 -11.94 11.18
N GLY A 98 -16.64 -11.53 12.40
CA GLY A 98 -16.07 -12.43 13.40
C GLY A 98 -14.60 -12.78 13.17
N LEU A 99 -13.99 -13.35 14.21
CA LEU A 99 -12.54 -13.57 14.25
C LEU A 99 -12.07 -14.57 13.18
N ALA A 100 -12.79 -15.66 12.96
CA ALA A 100 -12.40 -16.69 11.99
C ALA A 100 -12.35 -16.17 10.54
N ARG A 101 -13.26 -15.27 10.14
CA ARG A 101 -13.25 -14.62 8.82
C ARG A 101 -12.10 -13.63 8.69
N VAL A 102 -11.78 -12.91 9.76
CA VAL A 102 -10.62 -12.02 9.81
C VAL A 102 -9.33 -12.83 9.67
N GLU A 103 -9.19 -13.93 10.40
CA GLU A 103 -8.03 -14.84 10.29
C GLU A 103 -7.92 -15.45 8.89
N HIS A 104 -9.03 -15.95 8.33
CA HIS A 104 -9.06 -16.47 6.95
C HIS A 104 -8.74 -15.39 5.91
N PHE A 105 -9.22 -14.15 6.12
CA PHE A 105 -8.86 -13.02 5.28
C PHE A 105 -7.35 -12.80 5.31
N PHE A 106 -6.68 -12.85 6.45
CA PHE A 106 -5.22 -12.72 6.54
C PHE A 106 -4.46 -13.90 5.92
N GLU A 107 -4.92 -15.13 6.14
CA GLU A 107 -4.31 -16.33 5.57
C GLU A 107 -4.32 -16.30 4.03
N ASN A 108 -5.35 -15.68 3.44
CA ASN A 108 -5.50 -15.56 1.99
C ASN A 108 -5.05 -14.19 1.43
N ASN A 109 -4.92 -13.17 2.26
CA ASN A 109 -4.47 -11.83 1.89
C ASN A 109 -3.13 -11.50 2.56
N LEU A 110 -2.04 -11.96 1.92
CA LEU A 110 -0.64 -11.49 2.05
C LEU A 110 -0.23 -10.90 3.41
N ILE A 111 0.13 -11.75 4.37
CA ILE A 111 0.93 -11.28 5.51
C ILE A 111 2.39 -11.23 5.06
N LEU A 112 2.92 -10.02 4.87
CA LEU A 112 4.35 -9.79 4.60
C LEU A 112 5.05 -9.52 5.94
N LYS A 113 5.78 -10.51 6.46
CA LYS A 113 6.46 -10.45 7.77
C LYS A 113 7.88 -9.94 7.66
N CYS A 114 8.48 -10.10 6.48
CA CYS A 114 9.85 -9.68 6.21
C CYS A 114 10.01 -9.21 4.76
N ILE A 115 11.22 -8.74 4.43
CA ILE A 115 11.51 -8.29 3.08
C ILE A 115 11.58 -9.45 2.09
N GLU A 116 11.94 -10.65 2.54
CA GLU A 116 11.90 -11.87 1.73
C GLU A 116 10.50 -12.11 1.16
N ASP A 117 9.46 -12.01 1.99
CA ASP A 117 8.07 -12.17 1.55
C ASP A 117 7.70 -11.14 0.47
N VAL A 118 8.17 -9.88 0.61
CA VAL A 118 7.95 -8.83 -0.40
C VAL A 118 8.56 -9.24 -1.74
N TYR A 119 9.79 -9.73 -1.73
CA TYR A 119 10.50 -10.10 -2.96
C TYR A 119 9.93 -11.36 -3.61
N ASP A 120 9.50 -12.33 -2.82
CA ASP A 120 8.78 -13.50 -3.33
C ASP A 120 7.48 -13.07 -4.02
N GLN A 121 6.73 -12.14 -3.41
CA GLN A 121 5.52 -11.60 -4.01
C GLN A 121 5.77 -10.79 -5.28
N ILE A 122 6.86 -10.02 -5.35
CA ILE A 122 7.26 -9.35 -6.60
C ILE A 122 7.51 -10.38 -7.70
N ASN A 123 8.26 -11.46 -7.40
CA ASN A 123 8.57 -12.50 -8.37
C ASN A 123 7.33 -13.28 -8.85
N ILE A 124 6.35 -13.47 -7.97
CA ILE A 124 5.06 -14.10 -8.31
C ILE A 124 4.22 -13.18 -9.19
N ARG A 125 4.13 -11.89 -8.84
CA ARG A 125 3.16 -10.94 -9.42
C ARG A 125 3.67 -10.24 -10.67
N SER A 126 4.98 -10.09 -10.84
CA SER A 126 5.57 -9.38 -11.97
C SER A 126 6.72 -10.15 -12.60
N LYS A 127 6.67 -10.28 -13.93
CA LYS A 127 7.81 -10.76 -14.72
C LYS A 127 8.76 -9.63 -15.14
N LYS A 128 8.29 -8.38 -15.06
CA LYS A 128 9.01 -7.17 -15.52
C LYS A 128 9.88 -6.56 -14.43
N VAL A 129 9.55 -6.76 -13.16
CA VAL A 129 10.36 -6.28 -12.03
C VAL A 129 11.47 -7.28 -11.71
N LYS A 130 12.70 -6.78 -11.58
CA LYS A 130 13.90 -7.53 -11.18
C LYS A 130 14.59 -6.84 -10.01
N VAL A 131 14.59 -7.51 -8.86
CA VAL A 131 15.30 -7.06 -7.67
C VAL A 131 16.76 -7.49 -7.77
N LEU A 132 17.68 -6.53 -7.85
CA LEU A 132 19.11 -6.83 -7.95
C LEU A 132 19.68 -7.33 -6.61
N PRO A 133 20.80 -8.08 -6.61
CA PRO A 133 21.45 -8.53 -5.37
C PRO A 133 21.85 -7.37 -4.42
N SER A 134 22.10 -6.17 -4.95
CA SER A 134 22.37 -4.98 -4.14
C SER A 134 21.15 -4.48 -3.36
N ALA A 135 19.95 -4.57 -3.95
CA ALA A 135 18.70 -4.24 -3.27
C ALA A 135 18.43 -5.23 -2.14
N TRP A 136 18.64 -6.52 -2.39
CA TRP A 136 18.58 -7.55 -1.34
C TRP A 136 19.48 -7.26 -0.15
N LYS A 137 20.75 -6.91 -0.41
CA LYS A 137 21.73 -6.60 0.65
C LYS A 137 21.35 -5.36 1.45
N SER A 138 20.93 -4.30 0.78
CA SER A 138 20.54 -3.05 1.45
C SER A 138 19.28 -3.21 2.29
N ALA A 139 18.30 -3.99 1.81
CA ALA A 139 17.04 -4.16 2.51
C ALA A 139 17.19 -5.01 3.79
N LYS A 140 18.03 -6.04 3.77
CA LYS A 140 18.33 -6.84 4.99
C LYS A 140 18.93 -6.02 6.14
N LEU A 141 19.57 -4.90 5.83
CA LEU A 141 20.18 -4.00 6.82
C LEU A 141 19.24 -2.89 7.28
N HIS A 142 18.03 -2.82 6.74
CA HIS A 142 17.09 -1.75 7.00
C HIS A 142 15.88 -2.23 7.79
N ASN A 143 15.52 -1.49 8.84
CA ASN A 143 14.27 -1.72 9.54
C ASN A 143 13.14 -0.97 8.83
N PHE A 144 12.23 -1.72 8.22
CA PHE A 144 11.07 -1.17 7.51
C PHE A 144 9.92 -0.80 8.46
N TYR A 145 10.02 -1.08 9.77
CA TYR A 145 8.98 -0.80 10.77
C TYR A 145 7.60 -1.36 10.37
N GLY A 146 7.58 -2.59 9.86
CA GLY A 146 6.34 -3.25 9.41
C GLY A 146 5.79 -2.76 8.07
N ARG A 147 6.46 -1.80 7.40
CA ARG A 147 5.99 -1.19 6.14
C ARG A 147 6.23 -2.03 4.88
N TYR A 148 6.20 -3.34 5.02
CA TYR A 148 6.40 -4.28 3.92
C TYR A 148 5.31 -4.19 2.84
N PRO A 149 4.01 -4.02 3.19
CA PRO A 149 2.96 -3.82 2.19
C PRO A 149 3.20 -2.59 1.30
N GLU A 150 3.63 -1.47 1.86
CA GLU A 150 3.92 -0.27 1.07
C GLU A 150 5.13 -0.45 0.14
N VAL A 151 6.14 -1.22 0.58
CA VAL A 151 7.30 -1.55 -0.28
C VAL A 151 6.83 -2.40 -1.47
N LEU A 152 6.03 -3.45 -1.23
CA LEU A 152 5.49 -4.28 -2.31
C LEU A 152 4.63 -3.45 -3.27
N TYR A 153 3.66 -2.71 -2.74
CA TYR A 153 2.70 -1.95 -3.52
C TYR A 153 3.38 -0.92 -4.41
N THR A 154 4.30 -0.12 -3.86
CA THR A 154 4.99 0.91 -4.63
C THR A 154 5.92 0.33 -5.69
N ILE A 155 6.62 -0.79 -5.42
CA ILE A 155 7.44 -1.42 -6.46
C ILE A 155 6.58 -1.93 -7.62
N LEU A 156 5.44 -2.58 -7.33
CA LEU A 156 4.54 -3.06 -8.38
C LEU A 156 3.89 -1.91 -9.16
N ALA A 157 3.62 -0.79 -8.51
CA ALA A 157 3.06 0.41 -9.15
C ALA A 157 4.00 1.02 -10.21
N LEU A 158 5.32 0.76 -10.14
CA LEU A 158 6.25 1.16 -11.21
C LEU A 158 5.89 0.53 -12.56
N GLU A 159 5.39 -0.71 -12.56
CA GLU A 159 5.00 -1.42 -13.79
C GLU A 159 3.71 -0.87 -14.38
N THR A 160 2.68 -0.69 -13.55
CA THR A 160 1.36 -0.28 -14.03
C THR A 160 1.29 1.22 -14.36
N ILE A 161 2.07 2.03 -13.64
CA ILE A 161 2.02 3.50 -13.74
C ILE A 161 3.28 4.04 -14.42
N ASP A 162 4.43 3.98 -13.76
CA ASP A 162 5.60 4.76 -14.20
C ASP A 162 6.16 4.30 -15.55
N LEU A 163 6.21 2.98 -15.79
CA LEU A 163 6.56 2.41 -17.08
C LEU A 163 5.55 2.81 -18.17
N THR A 164 4.25 2.76 -17.87
CA THR A 164 3.19 3.16 -18.82
C THR A 164 3.32 4.63 -19.22
N LEU A 165 3.56 5.52 -18.23
CA LEU A 165 3.76 6.95 -18.46
C LEU A 165 5.03 7.23 -19.26
N LEU A 166 6.13 6.53 -18.97
CA LEU A 166 7.36 6.63 -19.76
C LEU A 166 7.16 6.20 -21.22
N LYS A 167 6.43 5.10 -21.47
CA LYS A 167 6.09 4.67 -22.83
C LYS A 167 5.21 5.69 -23.56
N GLY A 168 4.38 6.42 -22.82
CA GLY A 168 3.59 7.55 -23.33
C GLY A 168 4.40 8.83 -23.57
N ASN A 169 5.71 8.82 -23.33
CA ASN A 169 6.59 10.00 -23.35
C ASN A 169 6.12 11.13 -22.43
N ILE A 170 5.50 10.76 -21.30
CA ILE A 170 5.06 11.73 -20.30
C ILE A 170 6.28 12.28 -19.56
N ASN A 171 6.31 13.61 -19.39
CA ASN A 171 7.44 14.28 -18.75
C ASN A 171 7.52 13.98 -17.24
N ASP A 172 8.71 14.17 -16.67
CA ASP A 172 9.03 13.88 -15.28
C ASP A 172 8.10 14.56 -14.26
N LYS A 173 7.69 15.80 -14.50
CA LYS A 173 6.82 16.53 -13.57
C LYS A 173 5.44 15.87 -13.47
N GLU A 174 4.88 15.48 -14.61
CA GLU A 174 3.57 14.81 -14.64
C GLU A 174 3.69 13.38 -14.12
N ARG A 175 4.79 12.67 -14.41
CA ARG A 175 5.06 11.34 -13.83
C ARG A 175 5.04 11.34 -12.31
N VAL A 176 5.71 12.31 -11.66
CA VAL A 176 5.71 12.45 -10.20
C VAL A 176 4.30 12.71 -9.67
N LYS A 177 3.56 13.61 -10.34
CA LYS A 177 2.20 13.98 -9.94
C LYS A 177 1.26 12.78 -10.01
N GLU A 178 1.26 12.07 -11.13
CA GLU A 178 0.35 10.95 -11.38
C GLU A 178 0.67 9.76 -10.48
N TYR A 179 1.96 9.41 -10.35
CA TYR A 179 2.37 8.34 -9.45
C TYR A 179 1.96 8.63 -8.00
N LYS A 180 2.08 9.89 -7.55
CA LYS A 180 1.65 10.30 -6.21
C LYS A 180 0.13 10.29 -6.04
N ALA A 181 -0.62 10.71 -7.07
CA ALA A 181 -2.07 10.69 -7.04
C ALA A 181 -2.62 9.27 -6.89
N GLU A 182 -2.03 8.32 -7.63
CA GLU A 182 -2.47 6.92 -7.65
C GLU A 182 -2.01 6.13 -6.42
N THR A 183 -0.79 6.39 -5.92
CA THR A 183 -0.18 5.56 -4.87
C THR A 183 -0.15 6.21 -3.49
N GLY A 184 -0.29 7.53 -3.40
CA GLY A 184 0.00 8.31 -2.20
C GLY A 184 1.50 8.48 -1.90
N PHE A 185 2.40 7.84 -2.65
CA PHE A 185 3.86 7.92 -2.47
C PHE A 185 4.51 8.79 -3.53
N GLU A 186 5.59 9.47 -3.14
CA GLU A 186 6.33 10.33 -4.06
C GLU A 186 7.49 9.55 -4.70
N ILE A 187 7.63 9.64 -6.01
CA ILE A 187 8.89 9.38 -6.71
C ILE A 187 9.63 10.70 -6.94
N SER A 188 10.96 10.67 -6.88
CA SER A 188 11.74 11.83 -7.29
C SER A 188 13.08 11.40 -7.88
N ARG A 189 13.61 12.28 -8.74
CA ARG A 189 14.94 12.16 -9.30
C ARG A 189 15.97 12.77 -8.35
N GLU A 190 17.16 12.18 -8.31
CA GLU A 190 18.32 12.73 -7.62
C GLU A 190 18.66 14.14 -8.14
N SER A 191 19.11 15.00 -7.22
CA SER A 191 19.46 16.37 -7.58
C SER A 191 20.78 16.43 -8.37
N ASN A 192 20.92 17.40 -9.26
CA ASN A 192 22.20 17.66 -9.94
C ASN A 192 23.34 17.90 -8.95
N GLY A 193 23.06 18.54 -7.80
CA GLY A 193 24.06 18.74 -6.75
C GLY A 193 24.59 17.43 -6.17
N THR A 194 23.71 16.44 -5.99
CA THR A 194 24.06 15.09 -5.57
C THR A 194 24.90 14.39 -6.64
N LEU A 195 24.43 14.39 -7.89
CA LEU A 195 25.06 13.63 -8.98
C LEU A 195 26.39 14.24 -9.47
N ASN A 196 26.62 15.54 -9.28
CA ASN A 196 27.90 16.18 -9.60
C ASN A 196 29.05 15.74 -8.67
N ARG A 197 28.75 15.09 -7.54
CA ARG A 197 29.75 14.57 -6.60
C ARG A 197 29.98 13.09 -6.90
N LYS A 198 31.15 12.75 -7.44
CA LYS A 198 31.55 11.37 -7.81
C LYS A 198 31.25 10.32 -6.74
N ARG A 199 31.45 10.66 -5.46
CA ARG A 199 31.14 9.76 -4.33
C ARG A 199 29.66 9.37 -4.29
N TYR A 200 28.76 10.34 -4.48
CA TYR A 200 27.33 10.11 -4.37
C TYR A 200 26.76 9.47 -5.62
N GLU A 201 27.22 9.91 -6.80
CA GLU A 201 26.95 9.25 -8.07
C GLU A 201 27.31 7.75 -8.00
N ALA A 202 28.49 7.42 -7.47
CA ALA A 202 28.94 6.03 -7.35
C ALA A 202 27.99 5.14 -6.52
N GLN A 203 27.28 5.69 -5.52
CA GLN A 203 26.29 4.96 -4.72
C GLN A 203 24.99 4.67 -5.49
N ARG A 204 24.70 5.42 -6.56
CA ARG A 204 23.53 5.21 -7.43
C ARG A 204 23.84 4.43 -8.71
N LEU A 205 25.08 4.00 -8.89
CA LEU A 205 25.46 3.17 -10.01
C LEU A 205 25.39 1.68 -9.64
N PHE A 206 24.48 0.96 -10.29
CA PHE A 206 24.27 -0.46 -10.07
C PHE A 206 24.59 -1.27 -11.32
N VAL A 207 25.02 -2.52 -11.14
CA VAL A 207 25.29 -3.44 -12.25
C VAL A 207 24.03 -4.25 -12.54
N ILE A 208 23.52 -4.11 -13.76
CA ILE A 208 22.43 -4.92 -14.29
C ILE A 208 23.03 -6.01 -15.18
N PRO A 209 22.75 -7.30 -14.92
CA PRO A 209 23.22 -8.38 -15.79
C PRO A 209 22.79 -8.16 -17.25
N GLY A 210 23.75 -8.22 -18.17
CA GLY A 210 23.52 -7.99 -19.61
C GLY A 210 23.50 -6.51 -20.05
N LEU A 211 23.14 -5.56 -19.18
CA LEU A 211 23.08 -4.13 -19.50
C LEU A 211 24.26 -3.31 -18.94
N GLY A 212 25.08 -3.91 -18.10
CA GLY A 212 26.26 -3.27 -17.50
C GLY A 212 25.88 -2.30 -16.37
N ARG A 213 26.73 -1.30 -16.16
CA ARG A 213 26.56 -0.31 -15.08
C ARG A 213 25.56 0.78 -15.51
N LYS A 214 24.50 0.98 -14.74
CA LYS A 214 23.47 1.99 -14.99
C LYS A 214 23.28 2.89 -13.77
N LEU A 215 22.89 4.13 -14.01
CA LEU A 215 22.62 5.13 -12.98
C LEU A 215 21.13 5.11 -12.60
N PHE A 216 20.85 4.88 -11.31
CA PHE A 216 19.50 4.77 -10.76
C PHE A 216 19.16 6.09 -10.07
N GLU A 217 18.86 7.10 -10.88
CA GLU A 217 18.58 8.46 -10.41
C GLU A 217 17.20 8.59 -9.77
N TRP A 218 16.26 7.70 -10.11
CA TRP A 218 14.91 7.73 -9.58
C TRP A 218 14.77 6.91 -8.31
N HIS A 219 13.98 7.42 -7.37
CA HIS A 219 13.65 6.69 -6.17
C HIS A 219 12.24 6.98 -5.65
N ILE A 220 11.63 5.96 -5.05
CA ILE A 220 10.38 6.07 -4.29
C ILE A 220 10.71 6.49 -2.85
N LYS A 221 9.89 7.37 -2.26
CA LYS A 221 9.97 7.80 -0.86
C LYS A 221 8.90 7.12 -0.02
N ILE A 222 9.32 6.26 0.91
CA ILE A 222 8.43 5.64 1.90
C ILE A 222 8.76 6.24 3.27
N GLY A 223 8.04 7.29 3.65
CA GLY A 223 8.37 8.08 4.84
C GLY A 223 9.76 8.75 4.78
N PRO A 224 10.32 9.16 5.92
CA PRO A 224 11.57 9.92 5.94
C PRO A 224 12.82 9.07 5.62
N TYR A 225 12.81 7.77 5.97
CA TYR A 225 14.04 6.97 6.01
C TYR A 225 14.18 5.94 4.89
N THR A 226 13.08 5.53 4.26
CA THR A 226 13.10 4.46 3.27
C THR A 226 13.09 5.04 1.86
N ARG A 227 14.06 4.61 1.05
CA ARG A 227 14.21 4.93 -0.37
C ARG A 227 14.36 3.65 -1.17
N ILE A 228 13.70 3.60 -2.31
CA ILE A 228 13.81 2.48 -3.25
C ILE A 228 14.32 3.05 -4.56
N HIS A 229 15.59 2.83 -4.89
CA HIS A 229 16.17 3.30 -6.16
C HIS A 229 15.89 2.30 -7.26
N TYR A 230 15.44 2.82 -8.40
CA TYR A 230 15.05 2.00 -9.53
C TYR A 230 15.54 2.58 -10.87
N TYR A 231 15.57 1.71 -11.87
CA TYR A 231 15.85 2.02 -13.26
C TYR A 231 14.82 1.31 -14.14
N ILE A 232 14.19 2.04 -15.06
CA ILE A 232 13.24 1.48 -16.03
C ILE A 232 13.92 1.47 -17.39
N ASP A 233 14.08 0.29 -17.95
CA ASP A 233 14.46 0.09 -19.34
C ASP A 233 13.18 0.05 -20.17
N VAL A 234 12.88 1.16 -20.85
CA VAL A 234 11.66 1.31 -21.65
C VAL A 234 11.69 0.42 -22.90
N GLU A 235 12.88 0.11 -23.44
CA GLU A 235 13.03 -0.72 -24.64
C GLU A 235 12.68 -2.18 -24.34
N THR A 236 13.16 -2.70 -23.20
CA THR A 236 12.86 -4.08 -22.77
C THR A 236 11.63 -4.19 -21.86
N GLU A 237 11.04 -3.05 -21.49
CA GLU A 237 9.96 -2.93 -20.49
C GLU A 237 10.32 -3.52 -19.12
N MET A 238 11.61 -3.55 -18.78
CA MET A 238 12.11 -4.13 -17.55
C MET A 238 12.36 -3.06 -16.49
N ILE A 239 12.00 -3.37 -15.25
CA ILE A 239 12.19 -2.49 -14.09
C ILE A 239 13.19 -3.16 -13.17
N TYR A 240 14.25 -2.44 -12.83
CA TYR A 240 15.32 -2.94 -11.98
C TYR A 240 15.33 -2.18 -10.66
N ILE A 241 15.38 -2.90 -9.54
CA ILE A 241 15.51 -2.32 -8.20
C ILE A 241 16.96 -2.47 -7.75
N GLY A 242 17.66 -1.35 -7.59
CA GLY A 242 19.09 -1.31 -7.29
C GLY A 242 19.39 -1.18 -5.80
N HIS A 243 18.53 -0.47 -5.08
CA HIS A 243 18.63 -0.26 -3.63
C HIS A 243 17.23 -0.20 -3.02
N CYS A 244 17.05 -0.77 -1.83
CA CYS A 244 15.80 -0.75 -1.09
C CYS A 244 16.12 -0.65 0.40
N GLY A 245 15.86 0.49 1.02
CA GLY A 245 16.14 0.67 2.45
C GLY A 245 16.57 2.10 2.78
N LYS A 246 17.55 2.25 3.69
CA LYS A 246 18.00 3.54 4.19
C LYS A 246 18.37 4.51 3.05
N HIS A 247 18.03 5.78 3.21
CA HIS A 247 18.48 6.86 2.32
C HIS A 247 20.01 6.81 2.06
N LEU A 248 20.42 6.87 0.79
CA LEU A 248 21.83 6.95 0.38
C LEU A 248 22.41 8.34 0.74
N ASP A 249 23.73 8.47 0.83
CA ASP A 249 24.36 9.73 1.21
C ASP A 249 24.06 10.85 0.17
N ILE A 250 23.98 12.10 0.64
CA ILE A 250 23.76 13.33 -0.14
C ILE A 250 24.72 14.45 0.23
#